data_AF-A0A7S0JGW6-F1
#
_entry.id   AF-A0A7S0JGW6-F1
#
_cell.length_a   1.000
_cell.length_b   1.000
_cell.length_c   1.000
_cell.angle_alpha   90.00
_cell.angle_beta   90.00
_cell.angle_gamma   90.00
#
_symmetry.space_group_name_H-M   'P 1'
#
loop_
_entity.id
_entity.type
_entity.pdbx_description
1 polymer ?
#
loop_
_entity_poly.entity_id
_entity_poly.type
_entity_poly.pdbx_seq_one_letter_code
_entity_poly.pdbx_strand_id
1 'polypeptide(L)'
;MAIGNEGRDLAFYLLLLLPLEFLMTSRRVVKSGNRRTAVLLAGGLLALVSSVKIGFELMHKDPSYYDMMEVIPSASLPEIKKGYKRASLRVHPDKLQAAGEDEEHSDEAFVALKAAYDVLYDSQLRELYDKFGPAGIENKSDTSALLAQLGFFYVIWLAVAYLLTRRKSVNRAQTWSFTGLLALGIFEYQACIMSFDFLEEALPQLAMFEKIELLHRLYPVYLLGARMAAWLIYEDIDTYNMFVLQRLHAKTDMLLLLIRDNYLAATNKKSAPSAAALPAVDDGTSSPWGLSTEALQQHAFRPLHPAMAGQSAANVGKARGRPAPPQKGGGRGISSLLWFFLVYAFFQWLLGRTQ
;
A
#
# COMPACT_ATOMS: atom_id res chain seq x y z
N MET A 1 22.25 21.69 3.65
CA MET A 1 21.07 20.80 3.75
C MET A 1 20.23 21.28 4.93
N ALA A 2 19.47 22.37 4.74
CA ALA A 2 18.59 22.89 5.78
C ALA A 2 17.48 21.86 6.04
N ILE A 3 17.12 21.65 7.30
CA ILE A 3 16.05 20.75 7.78
C ILE A 3 14.65 21.34 7.42
N GLY A 4 14.57 22.07 6.30
CA GLY A 4 13.53 23.08 6.04
C GLY A 4 12.24 22.56 5.41
N ASN A 5 12.18 21.31 4.95
CA ASN A 5 10.94 20.70 4.45
C ASN A 5 10.86 19.21 4.81
N GLU A 6 11.98 18.50 4.72
CA GLU A 6 12.06 17.07 5.04
C GLU A 6 11.71 16.73 6.50
N GLY A 7 12.06 17.62 7.45
CA GLY A 7 11.70 17.45 8.86
C GLY A 7 10.20 17.57 9.10
N ARG A 8 9.50 18.42 8.34
CA ARG A 8 8.04 18.59 8.40
C ARG A 8 7.33 17.37 7.84
N ASP A 9 7.80 16.88 6.71
CA ASP A 9 7.34 15.63 6.09
C ASP A 9 7.49 14.44 7.05
N LEU A 10 8.70 14.27 7.63
CA LEU A 10 8.95 13.25 8.64
C LEU A 10 8.03 13.40 9.84
N ALA A 11 7.83 14.61 10.37
CA ALA A 11 6.91 14.86 11.47
C ALA A 11 5.46 14.50 11.11
N PHE A 12 4.99 14.84 9.90
CA PHE A 12 3.67 14.45 9.40
C PHE A 12 3.52 12.93 9.35
N TYR A 13 4.53 12.22 8.82
CA TYR A 13 4.52 10.75 8.77
C TYR A 13 4.53 10.11 10.16
N LEU A 14 5.33 10.65 11.08
CA LEU A 14 5.49 10.13 12.44
C LEU A 14 4.26 10.41 13.32
N LEU A 15 3.69 11.61 13.21
CA LEU A 15 2.62 12.10 14.07
C LEU A 15 1.23 11.70 13.59
N LEU A 16 1.02 11.60 12.27
CA LEU A 16 -0.32 11.38 11.70
C LEU A 16 -0.49 9.96 11.17
N LEU A 17 0.52 9.40 10.51
CA LEU A 17 0.39 8.14 9.76
C LEU A 17 0.67 6.88 10.59
N LEU A 18 1.66 6.89 11.50
CA LEU A 18 1.94 5.77 12.41
C LEU A 18 0.81 5.46 13.42
N PRO A 19 0.22 6.44 14.13
CA PRO A 19 -0.90 6.17 15.03
C PRO A 19 -2.18 5.78 14.28
N LEU A 20 -2.37 6.28 13.05
CA LEU A 20 -3.48 5.90 12.18
C LEU A 20 -3.39 4.43 11.76
N GLU A 21 -2.18 3.96 11.42
CA GLU A 21 -1.91 2.55 11.16
C GLU A 21 -2.24 1.71 12.40
N PHE A 22 -1.80 2.12 13.59
CA PHE A 22 -2.07 1.41 14.84
C PHE A 22 -3.56 1.36 15.19
N LEU A 23 -4.29 2.46 14.99
CA LEU A 23 -5.71 2.58 15.28
C LEU A 23 -6.57 1.70 14.35
N MET A 24 -6.29 1.71 13.05
CA MET A 24 -7.03 0.94 12.05
C MET A 24 -6.70 -0.56 12.09
N THR A 25 -5.49 -0.91 12.50
CA THR A 25 -5.03 -2.29 12.76
C THR A 25 -5.60 -2.85 14.08
N SER A 26 -6.26 -2.00 14.90
CA SER A 26 -6.85 -2.43 16.16
C SER A 26 -7.99 -3.44 15.94
N ARG A 27 -8.01 -4.49 16.77
CA ARG A 27 -9.01 -5.58 16.76
C ARG A 27 -10.48 -5.12 16.82
N ARG A 28 -10.73 -3.84 17.11
CA ARG A 28 -12.08 -3.25 17.15
C ARG A 28 -12.68 -3.05 15.75
N VAL A 29 -11.89 -2.67 14.75
CA VAL A 29 -12.37 -2.36 13.39
C VAL A 29 -12.61 -3.63 12.56
N VAL A 30 -11.76 -4.65 12.73
CA VAL A 30 -11.80 -5.90 11.95
C VAL A 30 -12.78 -6.94 12.53
N LYS A 31 -13.45 -6.65 13.64
CA LYS A 31 -14.32 -7.60 14.35
C LYS A 31 -15.62 -7.95 13.60
N SER A 32 -15.98 -7.18 12.57
CA SER A 32 -17.18 -7.39 11.75
C SER A 32 -16.81 -8.11 10.44
N GLY A 33 -17.54 -9.17 10.09
CA GLY A 33 -17.31 -10.02 8.90
C GLY A 33 -17.34 -9.32 7.53
N ASN A 34 -17.39 -8.00 7.47
CA ASN A 34 -17.37 -7.21 6.24
C ASN A 34 -15.97 -6.69 5.90
N ARG A 35 -15.00 -7.59 5.68
CA ARG A 35 -13.61 -7.24 5.28
C ARG A 35 -13.54 -6.31 4.05
N ARG A 36 -14.49 -6.44 3.11
CA ARG A 36 -14.60 -5.55 1.93
C ARG A 36 -14.85 -4.09 2.31
N THR A 37 -15.71 -3.85 3.30
CA THR A 37 -15.98 -2.49 3.78
C THR A 37 -14.77 -1.89 4.50
N ALA A 38 -14.00 -2.71 5.23
CA ALA A 38 -12.76 -2.26 5.85
C ALA A 38 -11.69 -1.86 4.82
N VAL A 39 -11.55 -2.62 3.73
CA VAL A 39 -10.63 -2.27 2.63
C VAL A 39 -11.09 -1.00 1.91
N LEU A 40 -12.38 -0.84 1.64
CA LEU A 40 -12.92 0.38 1.03
C LEU A 40 -12.73 1.61 1.91
N LEU A 41 -12.98 1.49 3.22
CA LEU A 41 -12.74 2.57 4.18
C LEU A 41 -11.26 2.92 4.28
N ALA A 42 -10.37 1.92 4.31
CA ALA A 42 -8.93 2.12 4.32
C ALA A 42 -8.44 2.81 3.04
N GLY A 43 -8.96 2.42 1.88
CA GLY A 43 -8.68 3.07 0.60
C GLY A 43 -9.21 4.51 0.54
N GLY A 44 -10.44 4.75 1.03
CA GLY A 44 -11.04 6.09 1.08
C GLY A 44 -10.32 7.03 2.04
N LEU A 45 -9.93 6.53 3.22
CA LEU A 45 -9.11 7.27 4.19
C LEU A 45 -7.74 7.62 3.60
N LEU A 46 -7.12 6.69 2.88
CA LEU A 46 -5.85 6.95 2.21
C LEU A 46 -5.99 8.00 1.11
N ALA A 47 -7.03 7.92 0.28
CA ALA A 47 -7.31 8.93 -0.73
C ALA A 47 -7.52 10.30 -0.09
N LEU A 48 -8.24 10.37 1.03
CA LEU A 48 -8.43 11.62 1.79
C LEU A 48 -7.11 12.17 2.32
N VAL A 49 -6.27 11.33 2.94
CA VAL A 49 -4.96 11.75 3.46
C VAL A 49 -4.04 12.21 2.32
N SER A 50 -4.02 11.50 1.20
CA SER A 50 -3.27 11.91 0.00
C SER A 50 -3.77 13.26 -0.53
N SER A 51 -5.08 13.46 -0.68
CA SER A 51 -5.63 14.73 -1.17
C SER A 51 -5.34 15.90 -0.22
N VAL A 52 -5.48 15.71 1.09
CA VAL A 52 -5.14 16.75 2.08
C VAL A 52 -3.65 17.06 2.03
N LYS A 53 -2.79 16.04 1.90
CA LYS A 53 -1.35 16.25 1.77
C LYS A 53 -1.02 17.04 0.52
N ILE A 54 -1.54 16.64 -0.65
CA ILE A 54 -1.31 17.33 -1.92
C ILE A 54 -1.76 18.80 -1.82
N GLY A 55 -2.92 19.07 -1.23
CA GLY A 55 -3.40 20.43 -1.01
C GLY A 55 -2.49 21.25 -0.09
N PHE A 56 -2.00 20.64 1.00
CA PHE A 56 -1.08 21.31 1.92
C PHE A 56 0.28 21.63 1.26
N GLU A 57 0.82 20.69 0.49
CA GLU A 57 2.06 20.85 -0.28
C GLU A 57 1.93 21.97 -1.31
N LEU A 58 0.84 22.00 -2.06
CA LEU A 58 0.58 23.06 -3.04
C LEU A 58 0.47 24.45 -2.38
N MET A 59 -0.04 24.55 -1.15
CA MET A 59 -0.14 25.81 -0.42
C MET A 59 1.20 26.30 0.16
N HIS A 60 2.14 25.40 0.46
CA HIS A 60 3.43 25.73 1.08
C HIS A 60 4.63 25.50 0.16
N LYS A 61 4.36 25.38 -1.14
CA LYS A 61 5.38 25.24 -2.17
C LYS A 61 6.19 26.53 -2.26
N ASP A 62 7.51 26.40 -2.34
CA ASP A 62 8.40 27.52 -2.61
C ASP A 62 8.15 28.04 -4.04
N PRO A 63 8.18 29.38 -4.27
CA PRO A 63 7.88 29.95 -5.58
C PRO A 63 8.90 29.49 -6.62
N SER A 64 8.43 28.92 -7.72
CA SER A 64 9.28 28.55 -8.86
C SER A 64 9.68 29.77 -9.70
N TYR A 65 10.67 29.61 -10.58
CA TYR A 65 11.06 30.67 -11.51
C TYR A 65 9.92 31.06 -12.47
N TYR A 66 9.03 30.11 -12.77
CA TYR A 66 7.82 30.35 -13.56
C TYR A 66 6.77 31.12 -12.76
N ASP A 67 6.58 30.77 -11.49
CA ASP A 67 5.65 31.44 -10.57
C ASP A 67 6.07 32.89 -10.30
N MET A 68 7.37 33.16 -10.13
CA MET A 68 7.92 34.51 -9.95
C MET A 68 7.62 35.44 -11.13
N MET A 69 7.57 34.90 -12.35
CA MET A 69 7.25 35.65 -13.58
C MET A 69 5.78 35.55 -14.01
N GLU A 70 4.95 34.82 -13.26
CA GLU A 70 3.55 34.52 -13.56
C GLU A 70 3.33 33.98 -14.99
N VAL A 71 4.19 33.05 -15.37
CA VAL A 71 4.14 32.38 -16.67
C VAL A 71 4.03 30.87 -16.47
N ILE A 72 3.41 30.19 -17.45
CA ILE A 72 3.26 28.74 -17.43
C ILE A 72 4.58 28.11 -17.91
N PRO A 73 4.97 26.91 -17.43
CA PRO A 73 6.17 26.22 -17.92
C PRO A 73 6.20 26.01 -19.45
N SER A 74 5.03 25.93 -20.10
CA SER A 74 4.87 25.85 -21.55
C SER A 74 5.01 27.19 -22.29
N ALA A 75 5.25 28.30 -21.58
CA ALA A 75 5.33 29.63 -22.16
C ALA A 75 6.50 29.79 -23.13
N SER A 76 6.23 30.54 -24.20
CA SER A 76 7.22 30.88 -25.21
C SER A 76 8.20 31.97 -24.71
N LEU A 77 9.40 32.05 -25.31
CA LEU A 77 10.38 33.11 -25.00
C LEU A 77 9.81 34.56 -25.01
N PRO A 78 8.95 34.98 -25.97
CA PRO A 78 8.36 36.31 -25.93
C PRO A 78 7.41 36.51 -24.74
N GLU A 79 6.69 35.46 -24.32
CA GLU A 79 5.81 35.51 -23.14
C GLU A 79 6.62 35.61 -21.85
N ILE A 80 7.73 34.89 -21.74
CA ILE A 80 8.67 34.99 -20.61
C ILE A 80 9.22 36.42 -20.51
N LYS A 81 9.66 37.01 -21.63
CA LYS A 81 10.13 38.41 -21.66
C LYS A 81 9.05 39.40 -21.22
N LYS A 82 7.79 39.17 -21.61
CA LYS A 82 6.64 39.98 -21.20
C LYS A 82 6.29 39.76 -19.71
N GLY A 83 6.47 38.54 -19.20
CA GLY A 83 6.34 38.19 -17.78
C GLY A 83 7.37 38.92 -16.93
N TYR A 84 8.66 38.81 -17.30
CA TYR A 84 9.76 39.51 -16.65
C TYR A 84 9.53 41.03 -16.59
N LYS A 85 9.12 41.67 -17.70
CA LYS A 85 8.84 43.12 -17.70
C LYS A 85 7.72 43.48 -16.71
N ARG A 86 6.68 42.65 -16.59
CA ARG A 86 5.55 42.88 -15.66
C ARG A 86 5.95 42.64 -14.20
N ALA A 87 6.72 41.59 -13.92
CA ALA A 87 7.21 41.27 -12.59
C ALA A 87 8.25 42.31 -12.12
N SER A 88 9.17 42.71 -12.99
CA SER A 88 10.21 43.71 -12.68
C SER A 88 9.62 45.08 -12.32
N LEU A 89 8.53 45.48 -12.97
CA LEU A 89 7.82 46.73 -12.62
C LEU A 89 7.08 46.68 -11.29
N ARG A 90 6.87 45.50 -10.71
CA ARG A 90 6.26 45.31 -9.38
C ARG A 90 7.33 45.24 -8.30
N VAL A 91 8.43 44.55 -8.58
CA VAL A 91 9.55 44.33 -7.64
C VAL A 91 10.58 45.47 -7.69
N HIS A 92 10.33 46.55 -8.43
CA HIS A 92 11.29 47.65 -8.54
C HIS A 92 11.43 48.40 -7.19
N PRO A 93 12.67 48.61 -6.68
CA PRO A 93 12.90 49.19 -5.35
C PRO A 93 12.24 50.57 -5.18
N ASP A 94 12.25 51.41 -6.23
CA ASP A 94 11.59 52.73 -6.25
C ASP A 94 10.06 52.69 -5.94
N LYS A 95 9.36 51.61 -6.31
CA LYS A 95 7.92 51.45 -6.03
C LYS A 95 7.64 50.80 -4.69
N LEU A 96 8.56 49.96 -4.21
CA LEU A 96 8.47 49.28 -2.92
C LEU A 96 8.83 50.22 -1.76
N GLN A 97 9.80 51.11 -1.97
CA GLN A 97 10.08 52.23 -1.07
C GLN A 97 8.86 53.13 -0.86
N ALA A 98 8.06 53.35 -1.91
CA ALA A 98 6.81 54.11 -1.80
C ALA A 98 5.69 53.36 -1.05
N ALA A 99 5.80 52.03 -0.91
CA ALA A 99 4.84 51.18 -0.19
C ALA A 99 5.23 50.92 1.28
N GLY A 100 6.42 51.35 1.72
CA GLY A 100 6.91 51.19 3.08
C GLY A 100 7.41 49.77 3.42
N GLU A 101 7.77 48.98 2.41
CA GLU A 101 8.42 47.67 2.59
C GLU A 101 9.95 47.84 2.76
N ASP A 102 10.57 46.95 3.54
CA ASP A 102 12.00 46.99 3.84
C ASP A 102 12.84 46.92 2.55
N GLU A 103 13.75 47.88 2.35
CA GLU A 103 14.59 47.99 1.14
C GLU A 103 15.36 46.69 0.86
N GLU A 104 15.83 46.01 1.91
CA GLU A 104 16.61 44.77 1.83
C GLU A 104 15.82 43.62 1.19
N HIS A 105 14.51 43.49 1.51
CA HIS A 105 13.66 42.46 0.91
C HIS A 105 13.36 42.75 -0.57
N SER A 106 13.30 44.04 -0.94
CA SER A 106 13.03 44.45 -2.32
C SER A 106 14.22 44.14 -3.25
N ASP A 107 15.45 44.35 -2.77
CA ASP A 107 16.67 44.07 -3.53
C ASP A 107 16.88 42.57 -3.72
N GLU A 108 16.66 41.76 -2.67
CA GLU A 108 16.73 40.29 -2.76
C GLU A 108 15.72 39.73 -3.77
N ALA A 109 14.47 40.19 -3.72
CA ALA A 109 13.43 39.76 -4.65
C ALA A 109 13.74 40.16 -6.09
N PHE A 110 14.34 41.33 -6.32
CA PHE A 110 14.74 41.78 -7.65
C PHE A 110 15.90 40.96 -8.20
N VAL A 111 16.90 40.64 -7.37
CA VAL A 111 18.03 39.78 -7.73
C VAL A 111 17.53 38.37 -8.07
N ALA A 112 16.62 37.81 -7.27
CA ALA A 112 16.01 36.51 -7.52
C ALA A 112 15.22 36.49 -8.85
N LEU A 113 14.41 37.53 -9.11
CA LEU A 113 13.66 37.65 -10.36
C LEU A 113 14.58 37.74 -11.59
N LYS A 114 15.69 38.47 -11.47
CA LYS A 114 16.68 38.57 -12.55
C LYS A 114 17.36 37.21 -12.79
N ALA A 115 17.77 36.52 -11.74
CA ALA A 115 18.35 35.17 -11.85
C ALA A 115 17.38 34.18 -12.50
N ALA A 116 16.10 34.24 -12.15
CA ALA A 116 15.04 33.44 -12.78
C ALA A 116 14.91 33.72 -14.29
N TYR A 117 14.94 34.99 -14.70
CA TYR A 117 14.91 35.36 -16.11
C TYR A 117 16.14 34.85 -16.87
N ASP A 118 17.34 35.01 -16.31
CA ASP A 118 18.58 34.58 -16.95
C ASP A 118 18.60 33.05 -17.18
N VAL A 119 18.08 32.27 -16.23
CA VAL A 119 17.92 30.81 -16.36
C VAL A 119 16.87 30.43 -17.40
N LEU A 120 15.71 31.10 -17.43
CA LEU A 120 14.62 30.76 -18.35
C LEU A 120 14.81 31.30 -19.77
N TYR A 121 15.70 32.28 -19.95
CA TYR A 121 16.02 32.86 -21.26
C TYR A 121 16.97 31.97 -22.07
N ASP A 122 17.93 31.32 -21.41
CA ASP A 122 18.83 30.36 -22.05
C ASP A 122 18.14 29.00 -22.21
N SER A 123 18.08 28.49 -23.44
CA SER A 123 17.43 27.21 -23.73
C SER A 123 18.08 26.03 -23.01
N GLN A 124 19.41 26.04 -22.82
CA GLN A 124 20.10 24.95 -22.14
C GLN A 124 19.83 24.96 -20.63
N LEU A 125 19.83 26.15 -20.04
CA LEU A 125 19.57 26.32 -18.62
C LEU A 125 18.11 26.05 -18.27
N ARG A 126 17.19 26.48 -19.16
CA ARG A 126 15.77 26.15 -19.05
C ARG A 126 15.54 24.65 -19.07
N GLU A 127 16.15 23.91 -19.99
CA GLU A 127 16.00 22.45 -20.05
C GLU A 127 16.53 21.76 -18.79
N LEU A 128 17.67 22.21 -18.26
CA LEU A 128 18.19 21.69 -16.99
C LEU A 128 17.29 22.02 -15.80
N TYR A 129 16.73 23.23 -15.76
CA TYR A 129 15.78 23.64 -14.73
C TYR A 129 14.48 22.84 -14.80
N ASP A 130 13.95 22.60 -16.00
CA ASP A 130 12.72 21.84 -16.17
C ASP A 130 12.89 20.38 -15.70
N LYS A 131 14.07 19.78 -15.94
CA LYS A 131 14.38 18.39 -15.58
C LYS A 131 14.75 18.18 -14.11
N PHE A 132 15.57 19.05 -13.53
CA PHE A 132 16.19 18.84 -12.22
C PHE A 132 15.90 19.97 -11.22
N GLY A 133 15.12 20.97 -11.61
CA GLY A 133 14.79 22.11 -10.77
C GLY A 133 16.00 22.98 -10.41
N PRO A 134 15.95 23.70 -9.27
CA PRO A 134 17.04 24.53 -8.79
C PRO A 134 18.37 23.77 -8.61
N ALA A 135 18.30 22.50 -8.18
CA ALA A 135 19.47 21.66 -7.97
C ALA A 135 20.26 21.37 -9.27
N GLY A 136 19.57 21.36 -10.42
CA GLY A 136 20.19 21.23 -11.74
C GLY A 136 21.00 22.47 -12.15
N ILE A 137 20.61 23.65 -11.66
CA ILE A 137 21.28 24.92 -11.94
C ILE A 137 22.53 25.09 -11.06
N GLU A 138 22.51 24.58 -9.83
CA GLU A 138 23.68 24.58 -8.95
C GLU A 138 24.74 23.57 -9.42
N ASN A 139 24.33 22.38 -9.89
CA ASN A 139 25.23 21.29 -10.28
C ASN A 139 25.38 21.13 -11.81
N LYS A 140 25.49 22.23 -12.56
CA LYS A 140 25.55 22.21 -14.04
C LYS A 140 26.63 21.31 -14.64
N SER A 141 27.76 21.10 -13.95
CA SER A 141 28.88 20.30 -14.46
C SER A 141 28.78 18.80 -14.15
N ASP A 142 27.98 18.43 -13.14
CA ASP A 142 28.06 17.11 -12.52
C ASP A 142 26.74 16.35 -12.71
N THR A 143 26.38 16.12 -13.97
CA THR A 143 25.17 15.35 -14.34
C THR A 143 25.17 13.94 -13.73
N SER A 144 26.35 13.35 -13.51
CA SER A 144 26.51 12.07 -12.82
C SER A 144 26.12 12.14 -11.34
N ALA A 145 26.40 13.25 -10.66
CA ALA A 145 26.02 13.47 -9.27
C ALA A 145 24.50 13.64 -9.13
N LEU A 146 23.87 14.38 -10.06
CA LEU A 146 22.41 14.54 -10.12
C LEU A 146 21.70 13.19 -10.31
N LEU A 147 22.18 12.35 -11.23
CA LEU A 147 21.62 11.01 -11.44
C LEU A 147 21.85 10.09 -10.23
N ALA A 148 23.01 10.18 -9.57
CA ALA A 148 23.28 9.43 -8.35
C ALA A 148 22.34 9.85 -7.20
N GLN A 149 22.05 11.15 -7.07
CA GLN A 149 21.10 11.68 -6.10
C GLN A 149 19.67 11.18 -6.35
N LEU A 150 19.24 11.13 -7.62
CA LEU A 150 17.97 10.49 -8.00
C LEU A 150 17.94 9.01 -7.58
N GLY A 151 19.00 8.25 -7.91
CA GLY A 151 19.09 6.83 -7.58
C GLY A 151 19.07 6.53 -6.08
N PHE A 152 19.60 7.44 -5.25
CA PHE A 152 19.68 7.29 -3.81
C PHE A 152 18.30 7.20 -3.15
N PHE A 153 17.34 8.02 -3.60
CA PHE A 153 15.95 7.97 -3.12
C PHE A 153 15.37 6.57 -3.28
N TYR A 154 15.50 5.98 -4.47
CA TYR A 154 14.97 4.64 -4.76
C TYR A 154 15.66 3.55 -3.95
N VAL A 155 16.97 3.62 -3.78
CA VAL A 155 17.71 2.61 -3.01
C VAL A 155 17.30 2.65 -1.54
N ILE A 156 17.21 3.84 -0.94
CA ILE A 156 16.73 3.98 0.44
C ILE A 156 15.30 3.46 0.55
N TRP A 157 14.40 3.93 -0.31
CA TRP A 157 12.99 3.56 -0.20
C TRP A 157 12.74 2.09 -0.51
N LEU A 158 13.55 1.47 -1.38
CA LEU A 158 13.55 0.02 -1.57
C LEU A 158 13.95 -0.70 -0.28
N ALA A 159 15.02 -0.25 0.40
CA ALA A 159 15.47 -0.83 1.66
C ALA A 159 14.43 -0.63 2.77
N VAL A 160 13.86 0.57 2.91
CA VAL A 160 12.79 0.88 3.86
C VAL A 160 11.55 0.04 3.59
N ALA A 161 11.10 -0.04 2.33
CA ALA A 161 9.96 -0.87 1.94
C ALA A 161 10.22 -2.35 2.24
N TYR A 162 11.43 -2.85 1.97
CA TYR A 162 11.81 -4.22 2.29
C TYR A 162 11.78 -4.49 3.81
N LEU A 163 12.37 -3.61 4.61
CA LEU A 163 12.40 -3.74 6.07
C LEU A 163 10.98 -3.69 6.67
N LEU A 164 10.15 -2.75 6.21
CA LEU A 164 8.77 -2.58 6.70
C LEU A 164 7.83 -3.70 6.24
N THR A 165 8.14 -4.44 5.17
CA THR A 165 7.27 -5.51 4.63
C THR A 165 7.76 -6.93 4.93
N ARG A 166 8.92 -7.11 5.58
CA ARG A 166 9.49 -8.43 5.93
C ARG A 166 8.57 -9.31 6.78
N ARG A 167 7.66 -8.72 7.56
CA ARG A 167 6.75 -9.46 8.45
C ARG A 167 5.75 -10.28 7.62
N LYS A 168 5.57 -11.57 7.96
CA LYS A 168 4.64 -12.49 7.26
C LYS A 168 3.23 -11.94 7.06
N SER A 169 2.70 -11.19 8.05
CA SER A 169 1.38 -10.57 7.98
C SER A 169 1.22 -9.50 6.91
N VAL A 170 2.33 -9.00 6.35
CA VAL A 170 2.33 -7.86 5.42
C VAL A 170 3.18 -8.11 4.18
N ASN A 171 3.64 -9.35 3.98
CA ASN A 171 4.50 -9.73 2.86
C ASN A 171 3.84 -9.43 1.50
N ARG A 172 2.50 -9.54 1.39
CA ARG A 172 1.76 -9.16 0.18
C ARG A 172 1.92 -7.68 -0.20
N ALA A 173 2.14 -6.78 0.76
CA ALA A 173 2.43 -5.37 0.45
C ALA A 173 3.75 -5.20 -0.27
N GLN A 174 4.72 -6.09 -0.07
CA GLN A 174 6.05 -5.99 -0.67
C GLN A 174 5.96 -5.88 -2.19
N THR A 175 5.12 -6.72 -2.82
CA THR A 175 4.90 -6.66 -4.27
C THR A 175 4.33 -5.31 -4.68
N TRP A 176 3.30 -4.82 -4.00
CA TRP A 176 2.66 -3.54 -4.31
C TRP A 176 3.62 -2.35 -4.11
N SER A 177 4.32 -2.31 -3.00
CA SER A 177 5.30 -1.29 -2.65
C SER A 177 6.46 -1.21 -3.64
N PHE A 178 6.98 -2.37 -4.06
CA PHE A 178 8.05 -2.44 -5.06
C PHE A 178 7.55 -2.05 -6.45
N THR A 179 6.35 -2.47 -6.80
CA THR A 179 5.79 -2.09 -8.10
C THR A 179 5.44 -0.62 -8.19
N GLY A 180 4.97 0.00 -7.08
CA GLY A 180 4.76 1.44 -7.03
C GLY A 180 6.08 2.21 -7.12
N LEU A 181 7.14 1.71 -6.48
CA LEU A 181 8.47 2.32 -6.56
C LEU A 181 9.07 2.20 -7.97
N LEU A 182 8.94 1.03 -8.59
CA LEU A 182 9.36 0.79 -9.97
C LEU A 182 8.58 1.69 -10.94
N ALA A 183 7.26 1.79 -10.78
CA ALA A 183 6.43 2.66 -11.61
C ALA A 183 6.87 4.12 -11.48
N LEU A 184 7.13 4.58 -10.25
CA LEU A 184 7.64 5.93 -9.98
C LEU A 184 8.98 6.17 -10.70
N GLY A 185 9.92 5.23 -10.60
CA GLY A 185 11.20 5.30 -11.31
C GLY A 185 11.07 5.32 -12.83
N ILE A 186 10.13 4.56 -13.38
CA ILE A 186 9.83 4.59 -14.82
C ILE A 186 9.24 5.95 -15.21
N PHE A 187 8.34 6.51 -14.41
CA PHE A 187 7.76 7.84 -14.68
C PHE A 187 8.81 8.93 -14.64
N GLU A 188 9.68 8.93 -13.64
CA GLU A 188 10.78 9.88 -13.56
C GLU A 188 11.75 9.71 -14.74
N TYR A 189 12.08 8.48 -15.10
CA TYR A 189 12.90 8.20 -16.28
C TYR A 189 12.27 8.76 -17.56
N GLN A 190 10.97 8.52 -17.77
CA GLN A 190 10.27 9.03 -18.95
C GLN A 190 10.14 10.56 -18.93
N ALA A 191 9.93 11.18 -17.78
CA ALA A 191 9.89 12.63 -17.65
C ALA A 191 11.27 13.23 -17.97
N CYS A 192 12.34 12.78 -17.31
CA CYS A 192 13.67 13.35 -17.47
C CYS A 192 14.31 13.10 -18.85
N ILE A 193 14.11 11.92 -19.45
CA ILE A 193 14.79 11.53 -20.69
C ILE A 193 13.89 11.66 -21.91
N MET A 194 12.61 11.31 -21.81
CA MET A 194 11.68 11.39 -22.94
C MET A 194 10.92 12.72 -22.98
N SER A 195 11.12 13.63 -22.01
CA SER A 195 10.45 14.94 -21.92
C SER A 195 8.93 14.87 -22.05
N PHE A 196 8.35 13.74 -21.61
CA PHE A 196 6.91 13.52 -21.69
C PHE A 196 6.24 14.03 -20.43
N ASP A 197 5.28 14.94 -20.57
CA ASP A 197 4.54 15.50 -19.45
C ASP A 197 3.21 14.74 -19.24
N PHE A 198 3.20 13.85 -18.25
CA PHE A 198 2.04 12.97 -17.95
C PHE A 198 0.85 13.70 -17.31
N LEU A 199 1.10 14.85 -16.67
CA LEU A 199 0.11 15.57 -15.87
C LEU A 199 -0.21 16.95 -16.45
N GLU A 200 0.08 17.20 -17.72
CA GLU A 200 -0.23 18.48 -18.38
C GLU A 200 -1.71 18.87 -18.22
N GLU A 201 -2.61 17.90 -18.34
CA GLU A 201 -4.06 18.13 -18.23
C GLU A 201 -4.55 18.28 -16.77
N ALA A 202 -3.84 17.68 -15.81
CA ALA A 202 -4.24 17.71 -14.40
C ALA A 202 -3.61 18.89 -13.63
N LEU A 203 -2.38 19.27 -13.97
CA LEU A 203 -1.59 20.29 -13.29
C LEU A 203 -0.75 21.07 -14.34
N PRO A 204 -1.39 21.96 -15.12
CA PRO A 204 -0.69 22.72 -16.16
C PRO A 204 0.27 23.79 -15.61
N GLN A 205 0.08 24.20 -14.35
CA GLN A 205 0.86 25.26 -13.72
C GLN A 205 2.17 24.76 -13.11
N LEU A 206 2.33 23.45 -12.91
CA LEU A 206 3.49 22.86 -12.25
C LEU A 206 4.57 22.48 -13.25
N ALA A 207 5.82 22.81 -12.95
CA ALA A 207 6.96 22.37 -13.73
C ALA A 207 7.19 20.85 -13.57
N MET A 208 7.93 20.26 -14.50
CA MET A 208 8.15 18.80 -14.53
C MET A 208 8.85 18.29 -13.27
N PHE A 209 9.90 18.97 -12.79
CA PHE A 209 10.57 18.59 -11.54
C PHE A 209 9.65 18.63 -10.32
N GLU A 210 8.70 19.57 -10.27
CA GLU A 210 7.76 19.73 -9.15
C GLU A 210 6.75 18.60 -9.09
N LYS A 211 6.34 18.10 -10.26
CA LYS A 211 5.49 16.91 -10.38
C LYS A 211 6.21 15.68 -9.85
N ILE A 212 7.50 15.52 -10.16
CA ILE A 212 8.34 14.42 -9.67
C ILE A 212 8.51 14.52 -8.15
N GLU A 213 8.81 15.70 -7.63
CA GLU A 213 8.97 15.95 -6.20
C GLU A 213 7.69 15.65 -5.41
N LEU A 214 6.52 16.05 -5.94
CA LEU A 214 5.22 15.72 -5.38
C LEU A 214 5.01 14.19 -5.35
N LEU A 215 5.41 13.49 -6.42
CA LEU A 215 5.31 12.03 -6.51
C LEU A 215 6.22 11.33 -5.49
N HIS A 216 7.46 11.79 -5.32
CA HIS A 216 8.37 11.33 -4.27
C HIS A 216 7.79 11.57 -2.86
N ARG A 217 7.16 12.73 -2.63
CA ARG A 217 6.46 13.05 -1.37
C ARG A 217 5.18 12.23 -1.16
N LEU A 218 4.59 11.65 -2.19
CA LEU A 218 3.41 10.78 -2.08
C LEU A 218 3.77 9.31 -1.85
N TYR A 219 4.94 8.86 -2.32
CA TYR A 219 5.36 7.47 -2.20
C TYR A 219 5.28 6.90 -0.77
N PRO A 220 5.71 7.61 0.30
CA PRO A 220 5.64 7.07 1.65
C PRO A 220 4.20 6.87 2.13
N VAL A 221 3.28 7.76 1.75
CA VAL A 221 1.83 7.61 2.02
C VAL A 221 1.30 6.36 1.30
N TYR A 222 1.69 6.18 0.04
CA TYR A 222 1.35 4.99 -0.74
C TYR A 222 1.89 3.70 -0.11
N LEU A 223 3.15 3.69 0.34
CA LEU A 223 3.79 2.55 1.00
C LEU A 223 3.00 2.11 2.23
N LEU A 224 2.64 3.06 3.10
CA LEU A 224 1.87 2.81 4.31
C LEU A 224 0.45 2.34 3.98
N GLY A 225 -0.13 2.87 2.91
CA GLY A 225 -1.37 2.38 2.32
C GLY A 225 -1.35 0.92 1.90
N ALA A 226 -0.36 0.56 1.10
CA ALA A 226 -0.14 -0.80 0.65
C ALA A 226 0.06 -1.75 1.85
N ARG A 227 0.81 -1.30 2.86
CA ARG A 227 1.04 -2.03 4.10
C ARG A 227 -0.27 -2.26 4.88
N MET A 228 -1.08 -1.22 5.05
CA MET A 228 -2.39 -1.30 5.70
C MET A 228 -3.33 -2.25 4.95
N ALA A 229 -3.43 -2.11 3.63
CA ALA A 229 -4.27 -2.96 2.80
C ALA A 229 -3.84 -4.44 2.88
N ALA A 230 -2.53 -4.72 2.84
CA ALA A 230 -2.02 -6.08 2.96
C ALA A 230 -2.32 -6.69 4.33
N TRP A 231 -2.25 -5.91 5.41
CA TRP A 231 -2.64 -6.39 6.74
C TRP A 231 -4.13 -6.74 6.83
N LEU A 232 -5.01 -5.91 6.28
CA LEU A 232 -6.45 -6.15 6.26
C LEU A 232 -6.84 -7.39 5.43
N ILE A 233 -6.06 -7.71 4.41
CA ILE A 233 -6.26 -8.86 3.51
C ILE A 233 -5.52 -10.11 4.02
N TYR A 234 -4.69 -9.98 5.06
CA TYR A 234 -3.91 -11.09 5.59
C TYR A 234 -4.81 -12.12 6.27
N GLU A 235 -4.75 -13.34 5.77
CA GLU A 235 -5.35 -14.52 6.37
C GLU A 235 -4.25 -15.55 6.52
N ASP A 236 -4.11 -16.10 7.73
CA ASP A 236 -3.08 -17.07 8.04
C ASP A 236 -3.49 -18.45 7.50
N ILE A 237 -3.19 -18.65 6.21
CA ILE A 237 -3.47 -19.88 5.47
C ILE A 237 -2.67 -21.05 6.07
N ASP A 238 -1.46 -20.81 6.58
CA ASP A 238 -0.59 -21.85 7.13
C ASP A 238 -1.19 -22.42 8.42
N THR A 239 -1.61 -21.54 9.33
CA THR A 239 -2.29 -21.96 10.57
C THR A 239 -3.64 -22.63 10.26
N TYR A 240 -4.40 -22.11 9.29
CA TYR A 240 -5.65 -22.74 8.87
C TYR A 240 -5.44 -24.15 8.29
N ASN A 241 -4.47 -24.31 7.37
CA ASN A 241 -4.14 -25.59 6.77
C ASN A 241 -3.64 -26.58 7.82
N MET A 242 -2.82 -26.13 8.77
CA MET A 242 -2.37 -26.94 9.90
C MET A 242 -3.56 -27.45 10.73
N PHE A 243 -4.52 -26.57 11.04
CA PHE A 243 -5.72 -26.95 11.78
C PHE A 243 -6.58 -27.97 11.02
N VAL A 244 -6.74 -27.78 9.70
CA VAL A 244 -7.48 -28.72 8.84
C VAL A 244 -6.77 -30.08 8.78
N LEU A 245 -5.46 -30.10 8.62
CA LEU A 245 -4.65 -31.32 8.59
C LEU A 245 -4.72 -32.08 9.92
N GLN A 246 -4.59 -31.39 11.05
CA GLN A 246 -4.76 -32.01 12.38
C GLN A 246 -6.15 -32.60 12.56
N ARG A 247 -7.20 -31.91 12.08
CA ARG A 247 -8.57 -32.40 12.13
C ARG A 247 -8.80 -33.62 11.23
N LEU A 248 -8.12 -33.68 10.08
CA LEU A 248 -8.15 -34.85 9.20
C LEU A 248 -7.51 -36.06 9.87
N HIS A 249 -6.29 -35.90 10.40
CA HIS A 249 -5.59 -36.97 11.14
C HIS A 249 -6.43 -37.51 12.30
N ALA A 250 -7.00 -36.62 13.12
CA ALA A 250 -7.85 -37.02 14.24
C ALA A 250 -9.08 -37.85 13.79
N LYS A 251 -9.68 -37.51 12.64
CA LYS A 251 -10.78 -38.29 12.07
C LYS A 251 -10.31 -39.65 11.55
N THR A 252 -9.11 -39.71 10.98
CA THR A 252 -8.54 -40.97 10.49
C THR A 252 -8.25 -41.92 11.66
N ASP A 253 -7.64 -41.42 12.75
CA ASP A 253 -7.36 -42.18 13.97
C ASP A 253 -8.65 -42.71 14.61
N MET A 254 -9.69 -41.87 14.66
CA MET A 254 -11.00 -42.26 15.16
C MET A 254 -11.60 -43.40 14.33
N LEU A 255 -11.51 -43.33 13.00
CA LEU A 255 -12.01 -44.36 12.09
C LEU A 255 -11.28 -45.69 12.33
N LEU A 256 -9.96 -45.65 12.50
CA LEU A 256 -9.15 -46.84 12.81
C LEU A 256 -9.55 -47.49 14.13
N LEU A 257 -9.82 -46.70 15.17
CA LEU A 257 -10.33 -47.21 16.45
C LEU A 257 -11.71 -47.86 16.29
N LEU A 258 -12.62 -47.23 15.55
CA LEU A 258 -13.95 -47.81 15.29
C LEU A 258 -13.87 -49.13 14.49
N ILE A 259 -12.95 -49.23 13.51
CA ILE A 259 -12.70 -50.49 12.78
C ILE A 259 -12.18 -51.55 13.74
N ARG A 260 -11.24 -51.21 14.62
CA ARG A 260 -10.69 -52.13 15.63
C ARG A 260 -11.79 -52.62 16.57
N ASP A 261 -12.62 -51.74 17.09
CA ASP A 261 -13.69 -52.09 18.03
C ASP A 261 -14.76 -52.96 17.36
N ASN A 262 -15.14 -52.63 16.11
CA ASN A 262 -16.03 -53.48 15.31
C ASN A 262 -15.43 -54.86 15.05
N TYR A 263 -14.13 -54.96 14.78
CA TYR A 263 -13.43 -56.23 14.60
C TYR A 263 -13.41 -57.06 15.90
N LEU A 264 -13.12 -56.42 17.04
CA LEU A 264 -13.15 -57.08 18.36
C LEU A 264 -14.57 -57.54 18.73
N ALA A 265 -15.60 -56.74 18.45
CA ALA A 265 -16.99 -57.12 18.66
C ALA A 265 -17.41 -58.32 17.79
N ALA A 266 -16.98 -58.36 16.52
CA ALA A 266 -17.26 -59.46 15.61
C ALA A 266 -16.52 -60.76 15.99
N THR A 267 -15.29 -60.65 16.51
CA THR A 267 -14.51 -61.81 16.98
C THR A 267 -15.02 -62.34 18.31
N ASN A 268 -15.36 -61.48 19.27
CA ASN A 268 -16.00 -61.90 20.54
C ASN A 268 -17.39 -62.52 20.33
N LYS A 269 -18.15 -62.09 19.32
CA LYS A 269 -19.42 -62.76 18.94
C LYS A 269 -19.20 -64.17 18.38
N LYS A 270 -18.03 -64.47 17.81
CA LYS A 270 -17.70 -65.83 17.33
C LYS A 270 -17.24 -66.77 18.46
N SER A 271 -16.92 -66.27 19.65
CA SER A 271 -16.51 -67.08 20.82
C SER A 271 -17.65 -67.40 21.80
N ALA A 272 -18.90 -67.02 21.53
CA ALA A 272 -20.07 -67.41 22.32
C ALA A 272 -20.91 -68.45 21.54
N PRO A 273 -21.21 -69.64 22.11
CA PRO A 273 -22.04 -70.62 21.42
C PRO A 273 -23.52 -70.24 21.50
N SER A 274 -24.13 -70.08 20.32
CA SER A 274 -25.56 -70.25 20.02
C SER A 274 -26.61 -69.28 20.62
N ALA A 275 -27.52 -68.88 19.72
CA ALA A 275 -28.91 -68.44 19.93
C ALA A 275 -29.18 -67.01 20.45
N ALA A 276 -29.45 -66.08 19.54
CA ALA A 276 -30.61 -65.18 19.62
C ALA A 276 -30.74 -64.34 18.32
N ALA A 277 -31.98 -64.15 17.89
CA ALA A 277 -32.41 -63.54 16.64
C ALA A 277 -31.86 -62.12 16.38
N LEU A 278 -31.78 -61.76 15.09
CA LEU A 278 -31.57 -60.40 14.63
C LEU A 278 -32.66 -59.47 15.21
N PRO A 279 -32.32 -58.40 15.95
CA PRO A 279 -33.32 -57.42 16.32
C PRO A 279 -33.71 -56.61 15.08
N ALA A 280 -35.01 -56.42 14.94
CA ALA A 280 -35.62 -55.59 13.90
C ALA A 280 -35.03 -54.18 13.91
N VAL A 281 -34.78 -53.65 12.71
CA VAL A 281 -34.44 -52.26 12.47
C VAL A 281 -35.70 -51.43 12.73
N ASP A 282 -35.71 -50.67 13.82
CA ASP A 282 -36.54 -49.47 13.91
C ASP A 282 -35.91 -48.42 14.83
N ASP A 283 -36.38 -47.19 14.66
CA ASP A 283 -36.00 -45.91 15.25
C ASP A 283 -34.86 -45.12 14.58
N GLY A 284 -35.29 -44.12 13.79
CA GLY A 284 -34.54 -43.21 12.94
C GLY A 284 -33.57 -42.25 13.62
N THR A 285 -32.65 -42.76 14.45
CA THR A 285 -31.55 -41.99 15.04
C THR A 285 -30.16 -42.58 14.77
N SER A 286 -30.06 -43.74 14.10
CA SER A 286 -28.77 -44.35 13.76
C SER A 286 -28.19 -43.80 12.46
N SER A 287 -26.93 -43.40 12.49
CA SER A 287 -26.16 -43.15 11.26
C SER A 287 -26.13 -44.41 10.39
N PRO A 288 -26.01 -44.31 9.05
CA PRO A 288 -26.05 -45.46 8.10
C PRO A 288 -25.05 -46.60 8.37
N TRP A 289 -24.12 -46.37 9.31
CA TRP A 289 -23.07 -47.29 9.73
C TRP A 289 -23.31 -47.91 11.11
N GLY A 290 -24.49 -47.76 11.72
CA GLY A 290 -24.87 -48.41 12.99
C GLY A 290 -24.11 -47.92 14.24
N LEU A 291 -23.47 -46.76 14.17
CA LEU A 291 -22.71 -46.18 15.29
C LEU A 291 -23.63 -45.37 16.20
N SER A 292 -23.64 -45.68 17.50
CA SER A 292 -24.34 -44.87 18.50
C SER A 292 -23.63 -43.52 18.67
N THR A 293 -24.40 -42.44 18.63
CA THR A 293 -23.91 -41.07 18.81
C THR A 293 -23.29 -40.84 20.19
N GLU A 294 -23.70 -41.62 21.18
CA GLU A 294 -23.14 -41.59 22.54
C GLU A 294 -21.69 -42.08 22.63
N ALA A 295 -21.30 -43.08 21.85
CA ALA A 295 -19.91 -43.55 21.79
C ALA A 295 -18.97 -42.50 21.15
N LEU A 296 -19.47 -41.73 20.18
CA LEU A 296 -18.76 -40.60 19.58
C LEU A 296 -18.57 -39.44 20.57
N GLN A 297 -19.45 -39.29 21.56
CA GLN A 297 -19.36 -38.27 22.61
C GLN A 297 -18.49 -38.70 23.80
N GLN A 298 -18.44 -39.99 24.14
CA GLN A 298 -17.61 -40.49 25.25
C GLN A 298 -16.11 -40.46 24.94
N HIS A 299 -15.70 -40.63 23.68
CA HIS A 299 -14.31 -40.39 23.23
C HIS A 299 -14.04 -38.92 22.93
N ALA A 300 -14.51 -38.02 23.79
CA ALA A 300 -14.21 -36.60 23.70
C ALA A 300 -12.73 -36.32 23.97
N PHE A 301 -12.03 -35.94 22.90
CA PHE A 301 -10.82 -35.10 22.84
C PHE A 301 -9.82 -35.22 24.00
N ARG A 302 -8.74 -36.00 23.81
CA ARG A 302 -7.52 -35.88 24.62
C ARG A 302 -6.50 -35.01 23.86
N PRO A 303 -6.26 -33.75 24.26
CA PRO A 303 -5.28 -32.91 23.58
C PRO A 303 -3.86 -33.46 23.80
N LEU A 304 -3.08 -33.58 22.72
CA LEU A 304 -1.70 -34.11 22.76
C LEU A 304 -0.66 -33.13 23.34
N HIS A 305 -1.04 -31.88 23.67
CA HIS A 305 -0.11 -30.86 24.16
C HIS A 305 -0.66 -30.14 25.41
N PRO A 306 0.16 -29.93 26.47
CA PRO A 306 -0.29 -29.32 27.72
C PRO A 306 -0.79 -27.87 27.56
N ALA A 307 -0.34 -27.16 26.52
CA ALA A 307 -0.82 -25.82 26.17
C ALA A 307 -2.29 -25.78 25.68
N MET A 308 -2.88 -26.93 25.33
CA MET A 308 -4.23 -27.04 24.77
C MET A 308 -5.29 -27.47 25.80
N ALA A 309 -4.90 -27.73 27.05
CA ALA A 309 -5.83 -28.11 28.13
C ALA A 309 -6.76 -26.96 28.57
N GLY A 310 -6.37 -25.70 28.36
CA GLY A 310 -7.14 -24.53 28.80
C GLY A 310 -8.18 -24.00 27.81
N GLN A 311 -8.20 -24.46 26.55
CA GLN A 311 -9.10 -23.92 25.52
C GLN A 311 -10.24 -24.87 25.12
N SER A 312 -10.15 -26.15 25.52
CA SER A 312 -11.06 -27.19 25.02
C SER A 312 -12.41 -27.29 25.73
N ALA A 313 -12.61 -26.68 26.90
CA ALA A 313 -13.89 -26.76 27.63
C ALA A 313 -14.79 -25.52 27.43
N ALA A 314 -14.22 -24.33 27.31
CA ALA A 314 -14.98 -23.08 27.32
C ALA A 314 -15.71 -22.77 25.99
N ASN A 315 -15.26 -23.32 24.85
CA ASN A 315 -15.82 -22.99 23.53
C ASN A 315 -16.71 -24.09 22.92
N VAL A 316 -16.86 -25.24 23.57
CA VAL A 316 -17.68 -26.36 23.05
C VAL A 316 -19.18 -26.07 23.18
N GLY A 317 -19.61 -25.24 24.14
CA GLY A 317 -21.02 -24.91 24.34
C GLY A 317 -21.66 -23.91 23.36
N LYS A 318 -20.86 -23.16 22.60
CA LYS A 318 -21.37 -22.08 21.71
C LYS A 318 -21.45 -22.47 20.22
N ALA A 319 -20.98 -23.65 19.85
CA ALA A 319 -20.87 -24.09 18.46
C ALA A 319 -21.99 -25.06 18.03
N ARG A 320 -23.22 -24.86 18.52
CA ARG A 320 -24.44 -25.55 18.03
C ARG A 320 -25.11 -24.80 16.87
N GLY A 321 -24.34 -24.06 16.09
CA GLY A 321 -24.76 -23.56 14.78
C GLY A 321 -24.27 -24.54 13.71
N ARG A 322 -25.17 -25.00 12.84
CA ARG A 322 -24.82 -25.81 11.65
C ARG A 322 -23.55 -25.22 11.00
N PRO A 323 -22.52 -26.02 10.69
CA PRO A 323 -21.43 -25.52 9.87
C PRO A 323 -22.04 -25.07 8.54
N ALA A 324 -21.99 -23.77 8.26
CA ALA A 324 -22.33 -23.28 6.95
C ALA A 324 -21.48 -24.06 5.92
N PRO A 325 -22.04 -24.48 4.78
CA PRO A 325 -21.24 -25.13 3.75
C PRO A 325 -20.06 -24.21 3.43
N PRO A 326 -18.90 -24.76 3.04
CA PRO A 326 -17.73 -23.96 2.72
C PRO A 326 -18.19 -22.89 1.73
N GLN A 327 -18.19 -21.63 2.16
CA GLN A 327 -18.21 -20.54 1.19
C GLN A 327 -16.98 -20.83 0.34
N LYS A 328 -17.23 -21.27 -0.90
CA LYS A 328 -16.22 -21.28 -1.94
C LYS A 328 -15.58 -19.91 -1.85
N GLY A 329 -14.38 -19.87 -1.29
CA GLY A 329 -13.52 -18.70 -1.24
C GLY A 329 -13.05 -18.42 -2.65
N GLY A 330 -13.98 -18.15 -3.56
CA GLY A 330 -13.80 -17.28 -4.71
C GLY A 330 -13.64 -15.86 -4.18
N GLY A 331 -12.70 -15.66 -3.26
CA GLY A 331 -12.02 -14.39 -3.16
C GLY A 331 -11.29 -14.25 -4.48
N ARG A 332 -11.96 -13.67 -5.47
CA ARG A 332 -11.33 -12.90 -6.54
C ARG A 332 -10.62 -11.71 -5.88
N GLY A 333 -9.65 -11.98 -5.00
CA GLY A 333 -8.48 -11.13 -4.95
C GLY A 333 -7.92 -11.20 -6.36
N ILE A 334 -7.63 -10.04 -6.94
CA ILE A 334 -6.96 -9.97 -8.23
C ILE A 334 -5.79 -10.95 -8.14
N SER A 335 -5.83 -12.06 -8.89
CA SER A 335 -4.74 -13.04 -8.82
C SER A 335 -3.46 -12.27 -9.13
N SER A 336 -2.31 -12.64 -8.54
CA SER A 336 -1.08 -11.88 -8.83
C SER A 336 -0.89 -11.73 -10.34
N LEU A 337 -1.27 -12.77 -11.11
CA LEU A 337 -1.37 -12.76 -12.57
C LEU A 337 -2.33 -11.71 -13.14
N LEU A 338 -3.57 -11.60 -12.64
CA LEU A 338 -4.53 -10.59 -13.11
C LEU A 338 -4.06 -9.17 -12.76
N TRP A 339 -3.32 -9.01 -11.66
CA TRP A 339 -2.72 -7.74 -11.27
C TRP A 339 -1.51 -7.41 -12.16
N PHE A 340 -0.66 -8.40 -12.44
CA PHE A 340 0.41 -8.29 -13.44
C PHE A 340 -0.16 -7.98 -14.82
N PHE A 341 -1.28 -8.58 -15.22
CA PHE A 341 -1.95 -8.27 -16.48
C PHE A 341 -2.54 -6.86 -16.50
N LEU A 342 -3.13 -6.37 -15.40
CA LEU A 342 -3.62 -5.00 -15.30
C LEU A 342 -2.47 -3.98 -15.35
N VAL A 343 -1.38 -4.27 -14.66
CA VAL A 343 -0.18 -3.42 -14.65
C VAL A 343 0.50 -3.47 -16.01
N TYR A 344 0.63 -4.65 -16.62
CA TYR A 344 1.14 -4.82 -17.98
C TYR A 344 0.25 -4.12 -19.02
N ALA A 345 -1.08 -4.24 -18.91
CA ALA A 345 -2.01 -3.57 -19.80
C ALA A 345 -1.99 -2.05 -19.61
N PHE A 346 -1.83 -1.57 -18.38
CA PHE A 346 -1.62 -0.16 -18.08
C PHE A 346 -0.30 0.34 -18.66
N PHE A 347 0.80 -0.42 -18.52
CA PHE A 347 2.08 -0.11 -19.15
C PHE A 347 2.02 -0.15 -20.67
N GLN A 348 1.32 -1.13 -21.26
CA GLN A 348 1.12 -1.22 -22.71
C GLN A 348 0.21 -0.11 -23.24
N TRP A 349 -0.79 0.31 -22.48
CA TRP A 349 -1.61 1.49 -22.81
C TRP A 349 -0.79 2.79 -22.73
N LEU A 350 0.11 2.89 -21.74
CA LEU A 350 1.03 4.01 -21.59
C LEU A 350 2.06 4.05 -22.72
N LEU A 351 2.67 2.91 -23.06
CA LEU A 351 3.61 2.75 -24.18
C LEU A 351 2.92 2.87 -25.54
N GLY A 352 1.67 2.44 -25.67
CA GLY A 352 0.87 2.57 -26.89
C GLY A 352 0.46 4.01 -27.22
N ARG A 353 0.55 4.94 -26.25
CA ARG A 353 0.44 6.39 -26.49
C ARG A 353 1.74 7.04 -26.98
N THR A 354 2.85 6.30 -27.00
CA THR A 354 4.15 6.80 -27.48
C THR A 354 4.38 6.59 -28.98
N GLN A 355 3.41 6.01 -29.69
CA GLN A 355 3.30 6.03 -31.15
C GLN A 355 2.08 6.85 -31.56
#